data_AF-A0A538R4G8-F1
#
_entry.id   AF-A0A538R4G8-F1
#
_cell.length_a   1.000
_cell.length_b   1.000
_cell.length_c   1.000
_cell.angle_alpha   90.00
_cell.angle_beta   90.00
_cell.angle_gamma   90.00
#
_symmetry.space_group_name_H-M   'P 1'
#
loop_
_entity.id
_entity.type
_entity.pdbx_description
1 polymer ?
#
loop_
_entity_poly.entity_id
_entity_poly.type
_entity_poly.pdbx_seq_one_letter_code
_entity_poly.pdbx_strand_id
1 'polypeptide(L)'
;MGAKRVIWHVGFERNLRRRGPTSFEVRSEVPLSEEPSRLDYLLLRKLTPEGEPVDNSAQTLRHLWPLLPRVSVVEYKSPGHPYRSGQLDRLWGYVHTYFANQRALPRHRADGALLTPAEGGPEVRAREDLCAVLVVAARVTSLDADVEAMGLTWENLGSGYLRVHDGLFTLYVVELDVAGPAEGDDLLHSFGHGTLRSPEARWFWMELVGSKEAAMNMQDMEGYKELMDKMLDTLPAEQRLAGLSPEQRLAGLSPEQRLAGLDRDHQALALPVEVLRLLPETYLRSLSPEVEAEIHRRLRQSGR
;
A
#
# COMPACT_ATOMS: atom_id res chain seq x y z
N MET A 1 -4.31 -10.55 -26.02
CA MET A 1 -4.29 -10.85 -27.47
C MET A 1 -3.00 -11.60 -27.77
N GLY A 2 -3.06 -12.85 -28.23
CA GLY A 2 -1.87 -13.63 -28.56
C GLY A 2 -1.13 -13.01 -29.74
N ALA A 3 0.18 -12.82 -29.62
CA ALA A 3 1.03 -12.34 -30.70
C ALA A 3 0.88 -13.25 -31.93
N LYS A 4 0.73 -12.65 -33.11
CA LYS A 4 0.56 -13.38 -34.37
C LYS A 4 1.82 -14.20 -34.64
N ARG A 5 1.75 -15.54 -34.55
CA ARG A 5 2.91 -16.41 -34.79
C ARG A 5 3.43 -16.23 -36.22
N VAL A 6 4.69 -15.78 -36.33
CA VAL A 6 5.38 -15.61 -37.62
C VAL A 6 6.19 -16.88 -37.91
N ILE A 7 6.13 -17.36 -39.16
CA ILE A 7 6.77 -18.63 -39.57
C ILE A 7 8.28 -18.69 -39.27
N TRP A 8 8.95 -17.53 -39.28
CA TRP A 8 10.36 -17.40 -38.95
C TRP A 8 10.69 -17.76 -37.50
N HIS A 9 9.83 -17.42 -36.53
CA HIS A 9 10.04 -17.78 -35.13
C HIS A 9 9.94 -19.30 -34.93
N VAL A 10 8.97 -19.94 -35.58
CA VAL A 10 8.80 -21.40 -35.55
C VAL A 10 9.99 -22.12 -36.19
N GLY A 11 10.45 -21.62 -37.34
CA GLY A 11 11.62 -22.16 -38.03
C GLY A 11 12.90 -22.05 -37.20
N PHE A 12 13.10 -20.90 -36.55
CA PHE A 12 14.27 -20.66 -35.70
C PHE A 12 14.28 -21.54 -34.44
N GLU A 13 13.14 -21.67 -33.74
CA GLU A 13 13.02 -22.58 -32.60
C GLU A 13 13.41 -24.01 -32.98
N ARG A 14 12.89 -24.50 -34.12
CA ARG A 14 13.19 -25.84 -34.60
C ARG A 14 14.67 -26.02 -34.93
N ASN A 15 15.34 -24.99 -35.43
CA ASN A 15 16.78 -25.00 -35.64
C ASN A 15 17.53 -25.14 -34.30
N LEU A 16 17.17 -24.34 -33.29
CA LEU A 16 17.78 -24.39 -31.95
C LEU A 16 17.62 -25.77 -31.31
N ARG A 17 16.43 -26.36 -31.35
CA ARG A 17 16.18 -27.69 -30.77
C ARG A 17 16.95 -28.82 -31.45
N ARG A 18 17.15 -28.72 -32.78
CA ARG A 18 17.76 -29.81 -33.57
C ARG A 18 19.27 -29.73 -33.64
N ARG A 19 19.82 -28.51 -33.62
CA ARG A 19 21.24 -28.26 -33.86
C ARG A 19 21.94 -27.61 -32.67
N GLY A 20 21.20 -27.22 -31.64
CA GLY A 20 21.75 -26.67 -30.41
C GLY A 20 22.42 -27.76 -29.56
N PRO A 21 23.31 -27.36 -28.63
CA PRO A 21 23.92 -28.29 -27.70
C PRO A 21 22.88 -28.90 -26.76
N THR A 22 23.03 -30.18 -26.45
CA THR A 22 22.10 -30.92 -25.58
C THR A 22 22.13 -30.48 -24.11
N SER A 23 23.12 -29.67 -23.73
CA SER A 23 23.24 -29.09 -22.38
C SER A 23 22.26 -27.95 -22.11
N PHE A 24 21.46 -27.53 -23.10
CA PHE A 24 20.51 -26.44 -22.97
C PHE A 24 19.08 -26.89 -23.27
N GLU A 25 18.15 -26.53 -22.38
CA GLU A 25 16.71 -26.67 -22.63
C GLU A 25 16.19 -25.45 -23.41
N VAL A 26 15.53 -25.68 -24.54
CA VAL A 26 14.89 -24.61 -25.32
C VAL A 26 13.41 -24.48 -24.91
N ARG A 27 13.00 -23.32 -24.43
CA ARG A 27 11.59 -22.94 -24.21
C ARG A 27 11.26 -21.74 -25.08
N SER A 28 10.14 -21.79 -25.79
CA SER A 28 9.67 -20.72 -26.67
C SER A 28 8.39 -20.08 -26.15
N GLU A 29 8.19 -18.81 -26.47
CA GLU A 29 6.99 -18.03 -26.10
C GLU A 29 6.66 -18.12 -24.59
N VAL A 30 7.69 -18.08 -23.74
CA VAL A 30 7.53 -18.14 -22.28
C VAL A 30 6.87 -16.86 -21.78
N PRO A 31 5.69 -16.93 -21.12
CA PRO A 31 5.09 -15.76 -20.50
C PRO A 31 5.97 -15.27 -19.35
N LEU A 32 6.25 -13.97 -19.32
CA LEU A 32 7.04 -13.35 -18.24
C LEU A 32 6.19 -13.00 -17.01
N SER A 33 4.86 -12.99 -17.17
CA SER A 33 3.89 -12.75 -16.10
C SER A 33 2.55 -13.41 -16.45
N GLU A 34 1.76 -13.75 -15.42
CA GLU A 34 0.41 -14.33 -15.59
C GLU A 34 -0.55 -13.33 -16.26
N GLU A 35 -0.50 -12.08 -15.81
CA GLU A 35 -1.23 -10.97 -16.42
C GLU A 35 -0.31 -10.08 -17.24
N PRO A 36 -0.82 -9.38 -18.28
CA PRO A 36 -0.06 -8.34 -18.97
C PRO A 36 0.51 -7.32 -17.98
N SER A 37 1.75 -6.90 -18.20
CA SER A 37 2.37 -5.84 -17.40
C SER A 37 1.51 -4.57 -17.40
N ARG A 38 1.20 -4.08 -16.20
CA ARG A 38 0.46 -2.84 -15.98
C ARG A 38 1.27 -1.93 -15.05
N LEU A 39 1.35 -0.68 -15.45
CA LEU A 39 1.85 0.41 -14.63
C LEU A 39 0.71 0.94 -13.75
N ASP A 40 1.03 1.42 -12.55
CA ASP A 40 0.03 1.97 -11.64
C ASP A 40 -0.46 3.31 -12.17
N TYR A 41 0.47 4.21 -12.48
CA TYR A 41 0.14 5.52 -13.04
C TYR A 41 1.12 5.96 -14.12
N LEU A 42 0.57 6.66 -15.11
CA LEU A 42 1.32 7.39 -16.12
C LEU A 42 0.98 8.88 -15.98
N LEU A 43 1.95 9.67 -15.51
CA LEU A 43 1.77 11.12 -15.38
C LEU A 43 2.23 11.79 -16.66
N LEU A 44 1.36 12.63 -17.22
CA LEU A 44 1.61 13.38 -18.46
C LEU A 44 1.60 14.87 -18.13
N ARG A 45 2.73 15.54 -18.34
CA ARG A 45 2.82 16.99 -18.14
C ARG A 45 2.03 17.70 -19.25
N LYS A 46 1.03 18.47 -18.84
CA LYS A 46 0.29 19.37 -19.74
C LYS A 46 1.10 20.64 -19.97
N LEU A 47 1.14 21.08 -21.22
CA LEU A 47 1.84 22.29 -21.66
C LEU A 47 0.82 23.27 -22.25
N THR A 48 1.11 24.57 -22.14
CA THR A 48 0.41 25.62 -22.88
C THR A 48 0.76 25.52 -24.38
N PRO A 49 0.02 26.22 -25.28
CA PRO A 49 0.39 26.29 -26.70
C PRO A 49 1.82 26.77 -26.95
N GLU A 50 2.35 27.61 -26.06
CA GLU A 50 3.72 28.15 -26.09
C GLU A 50 4.76 27.14 -25.58
N GLY A 51 4.33 26.00 -25.05
CA GLY A 51 5.21 24.93 -24.57
C GLY A 51 5.57 25.02 -23.09
N GLU A 52 5.00 25.96 -22.35
CA GLU A 52 5.26 26.14 -20.91
C GLU A 52 4.40 25.18 -20.06
N PRO A 53 4.87 24.71 -18.90
CA PRO A 53 4.04 23.93 -17.99
C PRO A 53 2.79 24.70 -17.54
N VAL A 54 1.63 24.05 -17.60
CA VAL A 54 0.42 24.62 -16.98
C VAL A 54 0.57 24.53 -15.47
N ASP A 55 0.64 25.67 -14.79
CA ASP A 55 0.74 25.74 -13.34
C ASP A 55 -0.64 25.96 -12.70
N ASN A 56 -1.13 24.90 -12.05
CA ASN A 56 -2.17 24.99 -11.04
C ASN A 56 -1.52 24.50 -9.76
N SER A 57 -1.34 25.38 -8.77
CA SER A 57 -0.58 25.09 -7.56
C SER A 57 -1.01 23.76 -6.92
N ALA A 58 -0.08 22.81 -6.87
CA ALA A 58 -0.32 21.47 -6.35
C ALA A 58 -0.56 21.50 -4.83
N GLN A 59 -1.49 20.68 -4.35
CA GLN A 59 -1.81 20.57 -2.92
C GLN A 59 -1.10 19.40 -2.22
N THR A 60 -0.75 18.36 -2.98
CA THR A 60 -0.06 17.16 -2.49
C THR A 60 1.18 16.91 -3.32
N LEU A 61 2.17 16.18 -2.80
CA LEU A 61 3.44 15.87 -3.47
C LEU A 61 4.14 17.12 -4.03
N ARG A 62 4.09 18.24 -3.28
CA ARG A 62 4.37 19.58 -3.80
C ARG A 62 5.81 19.74 -4.30
N HIS A 63 6.75 19.02 -3.70
CA HIS A 63 8.15 19.04 -4.13
C HIS A 63 8.43 18.13 -5.32
N LEU A 64 7.56 17.15 -5.62
CA LEU A 64 7.74 16.23 -6.74
C LEU A 64 7.36 16.89 -8.07
N TRP A 65 6.21 17.56 -8.12
CA TRP A 65 5.65 18.07 -9.40
C TRP A 65 6.61 18.97 -10.20
N PRO A 66 7.41 19.86 -9.59
CA PRO A 66 8.37 20.66 -10.34
C PRO A 66 9.51 19.85 -10.96
N LEU A 67 9.81 18.66 -10.43
CA LEU A 67 10.95 17.81 -10.83
C LEU A 67 10.63 16.87 -12.00
N LEU A 68 9.34 16.61 -12.25
CA LEU A 68 8.91 15.64 -13.25
C LEU A 68 9.15 16.17 -14.68
N PRO A 69 9.60 15.33 -15.63
CA PRO A 69 9.75 15.76 -17.02
C PRO A 69 8.39 15.73 -17.74
N ARG A 70 8.39 15.42 -19.04
CA ARG A 70 7.18 15.34 -19.86
C ARG A 70 6.30 14.15 -19.48
N VAL A 71 6.93 13.01 -19.18
CA VAL A 71 6.25 11.76 -18.84
C VAL A 71 6.90 11.13 -17.62
N SER A 72 6.09 10.62 -16.70
CA SER A 72 6.57 9.85 -15.55
C SER A 72 5.82 8.53 -15.42
N VAL A 73 6.58 7.43 -15.33
CA VAL A 73 6.03 6.11 -14.97
C VAL A 73 6.09 6.00 -13.46
N VAL A 74 4.95 5.78 -12.83
CA VAL A 74 4.82 5.77 -11.37
C VAL A 74 4.40 4.39 -10.89
N GLU A 75 5.05 3.93 -9.83
CA GLU A 75 4.66 2.74 -9.08
C GLU A 75 4.51 3.11 -7.59
N TYR A 76 3.44 2.63 -6.98
CA TYR A 76 3.13 2.88 -5.58
C TYR A 76 3.18 1.57 -4.78
N LYS A 77 3.86 1.62 -3.63
CA LYS A 77 3.94 0.53 -2.66
C LYS A 77 3.27 0.96 -1.36
N SER A 78 2.10 0.38 -1.13
CA SER A 78 1.33 0.58 0.10
C SER A 78 1.99 -0.10 1.30
N PRO A 79 1.61 0.27 2.53
CA PRO A 79 2.00 -0.46 3.73
C PRO A 79 1.68 -1.96 3.70
N GLY A 80 0.51 -2.35 3.17
CA GLY A 80 0.10 -3.76 3.03
C GLY A 80 0.90 -4.54 1.98
N HIS A 81 1.41 -3.84 0.97
CA HIS A 81 2.21 -4.41 -0.12
C HIS A 81 3.54 -3.65 -0.24
N PRO A 82 4.41 -3.77 0.78
CA PRO A 82 5.65 -3.03 0.81
C PRO A 82 6.58 -3.46 -0.31
N TYR A 83 7.55 -2.59 -0.61
CA TYR A 83 8.59 -2.87 -1.60
C TYR A 83 9.31 -4.19 -1.31
N ARG A 84 9.55 -4.99 -2.36
CA ARG A 84 10.29 -6.26 -2.29
C ARG A 84 11.47 -6.25 -3.26
N SER A 85 12.53 -6.98 -2.94
CA SER A 85 13.71 -7.08 -3.81
C SER A 85 13.35 -7.53 -5.22
N GLY A 86 13.98 -6.91 -6.22
CA GLY A 86 13.75 -7.11 -7.65
C GLY A 86 12.55 -6.34 -8.20
N GLN A 87 11.79 -5.61 -7.39
CA GLN A 87 10.70 -4.76 -7.91
C GLN A 87 11.21 -3.53 -8.67
N LEU A 88 12.42 -3.05 -8.36
CA LEU A 88 13.04 -1.97 -9.11
C LEU A 88 13.38 -2.41 -10.55
N ASP A 89 13.78 -3.66 -10.78
CA ASP A 89 13.95 -4.20 -12.14
C ASP A 89 12.64 -4.17 -12.93
N ARG A 90 11.52 -4.47 -12.26
CA ARG A 90 10.19 -4.44 -12.87
C ARG A 90 9.79 -3.02 -13.28
N LEU A 91 10.01 -2.04 -12.40
CA LEU A 91 9.79 -0.62 -12.71
C LEU A 91 10.67 -0.17 -13.89
N TRP A 92 11.94 -0.56 -13.91
CA TRP A 92 12.81 -0.27 -15.04
C TRP A 92 12.35 -0.93 -16.32
N GLY A 93 11.88 -2.18 -16.26
CA GLY A 93 11.24 -2.87 -17.38
C GLY A 93 10.11 -2.04 -17.98
N TYR A 94 9.23 -1.49 -17.14
CA TYR A 94 8.14 -0.61 -17.59
C TYR A 94 8.65 0.65 -18.29
N VAL A 95 9.63 1.34 -17.71
CA VAL A 95 10.21 2.57 -18.27
C VAL A 95 10.86 2.30 -19.62
N HIS A 96 11.65 1.22 -19.72
CA HIS A 96 12.30 0.81 -20.96
C HIS A 96 11.31 0.42 -22.05
N THR A 97 10.31 -0.40 -21.72
CA THR A 97 9.26 -0.80 -22.68
C THR A 97 8.45 0.40 -23.13
N TYR A 98 8.08 1.31 -22.22
CA TYR A 98 7.36 2.53 -22.57
C TYR A 98 8.19 3.40 -23.52
N PHE A 99 9.46 3.68 -23.19
CA PHE A 99 10.35 4.47 -24.04
C PHE A 99 10.53 3.88 -25.43
N ALA A 100 10.77 2.56 -25.52
CA ALA A 100 10.93 1.86 -26.79
C ALA A 100 9.69 1.95 -27.67
N ASN A 101 8.49 1.79 -27.07
CA ASN A 101 7.23 1.88 -27.79
C ASN A 101 6.93 3.30 -28.28
N GLN A 102 7.25 4.33 -27.49
CA GLN A 102 7.07 5.73 -27.91
C GLN A 102 8.01 6.10 -29.06
N ARG A 103 9.23 5.54 -29.11
CA ARG A 103 10.16 5.78 -30.23
C ARG A 103 9.79 5.00 -31.49
N ALA A 104 9.19 3.83 -31.36
CA ALA A 104 8.87 2.95 -32.48
C ALA A 104 7.62 3.37 -33.26
N LEU A 105 6.77 4.23 -32.70
CA LEU A 105 5.49 4.63 -33.29
C LEU A 105 5.33 6.15 -33.27
N PRO A 106 5.39 6.84 -34.44
CA PRO A 106 4.77 8.15 -34.52
C PRO A 106 3.28 7.96 -34.18
N ARG A 107 2.76 8.77 -33.25
CA ARG A 107 1.35 8.69 -32.85
C ARG A 107 0.49 9.05 -34.07
N HIS A 108 -0.12 8.06 -34.70
CA HIS A 108 -1.06 8.28 -35.80
C HIS A 108 -2.50 8.12 -35.31
N ARG A 109 -3.40 8.98 -35.78
CA ARG A 109 -4.84 8.77 -35.74
C ARG A 109 -5.21 7.52 -36.56
N ALA A 110 -6.43 7.02 -36.36
CA ALA A 110 -6.97 5.89 -37.12
C ALA A 110 -7.00 6.13 -38.65
N ASP A 111 -6.96 7.39 -39.09
CA ASP A 111 -6.87 7.82 -40.49
C ASP A 111 -5.43 7.97 -41.03
N GLY A 112 -4.41 7.69 -40.19
CA GLY A 112 -2.99 7.81 -40.54
C GLY A 112 -2.39 9.21 -40.35
N ALA A 113 -3.17 10.22 -39.94
CA ALA A 113 -2.63 11.55 -39.64
C ALA A 113 -1.80 11.53 -38.35
N LEU A 114 -0.72 12.31 -38.28
CA LEU A 114 0.02 12.50 -37.04
C LEU A 114 -0.86 13.18 -35.99
N LEU A 115 -0.92 12.63 -34.78
CA LEU A 115 -1.55 13.25 -33.63
C LEU A 115 -0.77 14.50 -33.26
N THR A 116 -1.47 15.61 -33.08
CA THR A 116 -0.86 16.84 -32.56
C THR A 116 -0.48 16.64 -31.08
N PRO A 117 0.48 17.41 -30.52
CA PRO A 117 0.81 17.36 -29.10
C PRO A 117 -0.39 17.56 -28.17
N ALA A 118 -1.41 18.30 -28.62
CA ALA A 118 -2.66 18.53 -27.89
C ALA A 118 -3.58 17.30 -27.86
N GLU A 119 -3.48 16.40 -28.85
CA GLU A 119 -4.37 15.25 -29.03
C GLU A 119 -3.71 13.93 -28.63
N GLY A 120 -2.38 13.83 -28.81
CA GLY A 120 -1.61 12.62 -28.53
C GLY A 120 -0.99 12.59 -27.13
N GLY A 121 -0.97 13.71 -26.41
CA GLY A 121 -0.15 13.89 -25.19
C GLY A 121 1.32 14.20 -25.53
N PRO A 122 2.18 14.45 -24.53
CA PRO A 122 3.57 14.85 -24.76
C PRO A 122 4.37 13.75 -25.46
N GLU A 123 5.21 14.14 -26.42
CA GLU A 123 6.16 13.24 -27.08
C GLU A 123 7.38 12.98 -26.20
N VAL A 124 7.84 11.73 -26.19
CA VAL A 124 9.09 11.31 -25.54
C VAL A 124 10.13 11.10 -26.64
N ARG A 125 11.07 12.04 -26.78
CA ARG A 125 12.07 12.05 -27.85
C ARG A 125 13.43 11.59 -27.34
N ALA A 126 13.77 12.02 -26.14
CA ALA A 126 15.01 11.69 -25.46
C ALA A 126 14.71 11.08 -24.08
N ARG A 127 15.73 10.56 -23.40
CA ARG A 127 15.52 9.88 -22.11
C ARG A 127 15.15 10.87 -21.02
N GLU A 128 15.60 12.11 -21.14
CA GLU A 128 15.35 13.21 -20.22
C GLU A 128 13.87 13.64 -20.24
N ASP A 129 13.11 13.29 -21.28
CA ASP A 129 11.67 13.52 -21.35
C ASP A 129 10.88 12.53 -20.46
N LEU A 130 11.52 11.48 -19.95
CA LEU A 130 10.91 10.37 -19.22
C LEU A 130 11.65 10.09 -17.90
N CYS A 131 10.90 9.96 -16.81
CA CYS A 131 11.45 9.46 -15.55
C CYS A 131 10.62 8.33 -14.94
N ALA A 132 11.22 7.63 -13.99
CA ALA A 132 10.51 6.76 -13.07
C ALA A 132 10.17 7.51 -11.77
N VAL A 133 9.09 7.12 -11.12
CA VAL A 133 8.75 7.55 -9.76
C VAL A 133 8.34 6.33 -8.95
N LEU A 134 8.99 6.12 -7.82
CA LEU A 134 8.64 5.09 -6.86
C LEU A 134 8.12 5.75 -5.58
N VAL A 135 6.84 5.55 -5.28
CA VAL A 135 6.22 6.05 -4.05
C VAL A 135 6.14 4.89 -3.07
N VAL A 136 6.74 5.06 -1.89
CA VAL A 136 6.77 4.04 -0.82
C VAL A 136 6.29 4.66 0.49
N ALA A 137 5.69 3.85 1.36
CA ALA A 137 5.40 4.29 2.72
C ALA A 137 6.68 4.75 3.44
N ALA A 138 7.70 3.90 3.43
CA ALA A 138 9.03 4.18 3.98
C ALA A 138 10.11 3.46 3.16
N ARG A 139 11.35 3.99 3.17
CA ARG A 139 12.51 3.33 2.59
C ARG A 139 12.87 2.06 3.37
N VAL A 140 13.19 1.00 2.63
CA VAL A 140 13.54 -0.32 3.18
C VAL A 140 14.88 -0.81 2.64
N THR A 141 15.56 -1.68 3.40
CA THR A 141 16.90 -2.17 3.06
C THR A 141 16.97 -2.93 1.73
N SER A 142 15.88 -3.57 1.30
CA SER A 142 15.84 -4.24 -0.01
C SER A 142 15.84 -3.25 -1.17
N LEU A 143 15.28 -2.04 -0.99
CA LEU A 143 15.37 -0.99 -2.01
C LEU A 143 16.80 -0.46 -2.11
N ASP A 144 17.49 -0.32 -0.98
CA ASP A 144 18.90 0.07 -0.95
C ASP A 144 19.79 -0.94 -1.67
N ALA A 145 19.58 -2.23 -1.39
CA ALA A 145 20.31 -3.32 -2.03
C ALA A 145 20.09 -3.34 -3.55
N ASP A 146 18.86 -3.11 -4.02
CA ASP A 146 18.58 -3.07 -5.46
C ASP A 146 19.22 -1.86 -6.14
N VAL A 147 19.20 -0.68 -5.50
CA VAL A 147 19.88 0.52 -6.03
C VAL A 147 21.40 0.32 -6.10
N GLU A 148 22.00 -0.25 -5.05
CA GLU A 148 23.43 -0.59 -5.02
C GLU A 148 23.79 -1.63 -6.09
N ALA A 149 23.02 -2.72 -6.20
CA ALA A 149 23.25 -3.78 -7.17
C ALA A 149 23.18 -3.29 -8.63
N MET A 150 22.40 -2.23 -8.89
CA MET A 150 22.30 -1.59 -10.19
C MET A 150 23.38 -0.52 -10.43
N GLY A 151 24.27 -0.27 -9.48
CA GLY A 151 25.32 0.74 -9.59
C GLY A 151 24.76 2.18 -9.63
N LEU A 152 23.60 2.38 -9.02
CA LEU A 152 22.90 3.67 -8.98
C LEU A 152 23.24 4.43 -7.70
N THR A 153 23.11 5.75 -7.75
CA THR A 153 23.47 6.63 -6.62
C THR A 153 22.26 7.37 -6.08
N TRP A 154 22.19 7.48 -4.76
CA TRP A 154 21.19 8.29 -4.05
C TRP A 154 21.62 9.74 -3.90
N GLU A 155 20.65 10.63 -4.06
CA GLU A 155 20.74 12.03 -3.69
C GLU A 155 19.50 12.42 -2.90
N ASN A 156 19.73 13.04 -1.74
CA ASN A 156 18.66 13.52 -0.88
C ASN A 156 18.22 14.91 -1.32
N LEU A 157 16.95 15.06 -1.73
CA LEU A 157 16.36 16.33 -2.12
C LEU A 157 15.66 17.04 -0.95
N GLY A 158 15.61 16.39 0.23
CA GLY A 158 14.96 16.87 1.44
C GLY A 158 13.51 16.40 1.58
N SER A 159 12.99 16.48 2.81
CA SER A 159 11.55 16.30 3.09
C SER A 159 10.91 15.02 2.54
N GLY A 160 11.65 13.90 2.52
CA GLY A 160 11.14 12.62 2.03
C GLY A 160 11.23 12.42 0.52
N TYR A 161 11.89 13.33 -0.20
CA TYR A 161 12.13 13.23 -1.63
C TYR A 161 13.59 12.86 -1.90
N LEU A 162 13.79 11.85 -2.73
CA LEU A 162 15.11 11.40 -3.16
C LEU A 162 15.18 11.31 -4.67
N ARG A 163 16.37 11.53 -5.20
CA ARG A 163 16.73 11.23 -6.59
C ARG A 163 17.66 10.03 -6.60
N VAL A 164 17.40 9.10 -7.49
CA VAL A 164 18.30 8.01 -7.85
C VAL A 164 18.78 8.27 -9.28
N HIS A 165 20.10 8.30 -9.48
CA HIS A 165 20.72 8.64 -10.75
C HIS A 165 21.88 7.70 -11.11
N ASP A 166 22.63 8.05 -12.15
CA ASP A 166 23.67 7.24 -12.82
C ASP A 166 23.14 6.06 -13.66
N GLY A 167 21.82 5.91 -13.74
CA GLY A 167 21.12 5.04 -14.68
C GLY A 167 20.81 5.73 -16.01
N LEU A 168 20.12 5.00 -16.90
CA LEU A 168 19.67 5.54 -18.19
C LEU A 168 18.52 6.56 -18.08
N PHE A 169 17.75 6.48 -17.00
CA PHE A 169 16.65 7.38 -16.70
C PHE A 169 16.77 7.84 -15.25
N THR A 170 16.28 9.04 -14.97
CA THR A 170 16.15 9.51 -13.58
C THR A 170 15.02 8.75 -12.88
N LEU A 171 15.25 8.37 -11.62
CA LEU A 171 14.22 7.87 -10.72
C LEU A 171 14.05 8.85 -9.55
N TYR A 172 12.81 9.22 -9.25
CA TYR A 172 12.46 9.89 -8.01
C TYR A 172 11.82 8.91 -7.04
N VAL A 173 12.25 8.94 -5.79
CA VAL A 173 11.66 8.15 -4.71
C VAL A 173 11.00 9.08 -3.72
N VAL A 174 9.77 8.77 -3.33
CA VAL A 174 9.01 9.52 -2.33
C VAL A 174 8.71 8.62 -1.14
N GLU A 175 9.17 9.03 0.03
CA GLU A 175 8.87 8.40 1.31
C GLU A 175 7.69 9.10 1.97
N LEU A 176 6.50 8.50 1.92
CA LEU A 176 5.26 9.12 2.37
C LEU A 176 5.24 9.45 3.87
N ASP A 177 5.88 8.62 4.70
CA ASP A 177 5.98 8.83 6.14
C ASP A 177 6.87 10.03 6.51
N VAL A 178 7.67 10.52 5.56
CA VAL A 178 8.50 11.72 5.73
C VAL A 178 7.87 12.91 4.98
N ALA A 179 7.46 12.70 3.73
CA ALA A 179 6.90 13.75 2.86
C ALA A 179 5.56 14.27 3.35
N GLY A 180 4.64 13.40 3.79
CA GLY A 180 3.32 13.79 4.30
C GLY A 180 3.42 14.76 5.47
N PRO A 181 4.12 14.41 6.57
CA PRO A 181 4.32 15.30 7.70
C PRO A 181 5.11 16.58 7.34
N ALA A 182 6.15 16.47 6.50
CA ALA A 182 6.94 17.64 6.08
C ALA A 182 6.11 18.65 5.26
N GLU A 183 5.12 18.16 4.52
CA GLU A 183 4.16 19.00 3.80
C GLU A 183 2.94 19.41 4.66
N GLY A 184 2.81 18.89 5.88
CA GLY A 184 1.58 19.06 6.66
C GLY A 184 0.34 18.51 5.94
N ASP A 185 0.54 17.54 5.05
CA ASP A 185 -0.51 16.89 4.25
C ASP A 185 -0.86 15.54 4.91
N ASP A 186 -1.86 15.58 5.79
CA ASP A 186 -2.34 14.41 6.52
C ASP A 186 -2.95 13.35 5.58
N LEU A 187 -3.55 13.78 4.46
CA LEU A 187 -4.09 12.87 3.47
C LEU A 187 -2.95 12.12 2.78
N LEU A 188 -1.89 12.80 2.35
CA LEU A 188 -0.70 12.15 1.79
C LEU A 188 -0.05 11.18 2.79
N HIS A 189 0.11 11.60 4.04
CA HIS A 189 0.66 10.76 5.10
C HIS A 189 -0.19 9.51 5.33
N SER A 190 -1.50 9.60 5.13
CA SER A 190 -2.43 8.48 5.27
C SER A 190 -2.30 7.40 4.20
N PHE A 191 -1.62 7.66 3.08
CA PHE A 191 -1.24 6.59 2.15
C PHE A 191 -0.04 5.78 2.65
N GLY A 192 0.78 6.33 3.55
CA GLY A 192 1.81 5.59 4.29
C GLY A 192 1.27 4.96 5.57
N HIS A 193 2.11 4.92 6.61
CA HIS A 193 1.75 4.44 7.95
C HIS A 193 1.07 5.52 8.81
N GLY A 194 0.92 6.75 8.28
CA GLY A 194 0.33 7.87 9.01
C GLY A 194 -1.12 7.64 9.43
N THR A 195 -1.48 8.05 10.64
CA THR A 195 -2.88 7.98 11.12
C THR A 195 -3.73 9.09 10.51
N LEU A 196 -5.03 8.82 10.35
CA LEU A 196 -6.00 9.79 9.84
C LEU A 196 -6.38 10.80 10.94
N ARG A 197 -5.76 11.99 10.92
CA ARG A 197 -5.95 13.01 11.96
C ARG A 197 -6.89 14.12 11.52
N SER A 198 -6.75 14.59 10.29
CA SER A 198 -7.51 15.71 9.77
C SER A 198 -8.95 15.28 9.41
N PRO A 199 -9.94 16.18 9.55
CA PRO A 199 -11.27 15.95 8.98
C PRO A 199 -11.18 15.64 7.48
N GLU A 200 -10.37 16.38 6.73
CA GLU A 200 -10.26 16.27 5.27
C GLU A 200 -9.81 14.87 4.84
N ALA A 201 -8.78 14.31 5.49
CA ALA A 201 -8.31 12.97 5.20
C ALA A 201 -9.39 11.91 5.54
N ARG A 202 -10.08 12.06 6.67
CA ARG A 202 -11.18 11.16 7.05
C ARG A 202 -12.33 11.21 6.05
N TRP A 203 -12.74 12.41 5.63
CA TRP A 203 -13.79 12.60 4.63
C TRP A 203 -13.42 11.96 3.29
N PHE A 204 -12.19 12.14 2.83
CA PHE A 204 -11.70 11.50 1.61
C PHE A 204 -11.85 9.97 1.64
N TRP A 205 -11.40 9.32 2.71
CA TRP A 205 -11.52 7.86 2.82
C TRP A 205 -12.97 7.40 3.02
N MET A 206 -13.81 8.17 3.73
CA MET A 206 -15.24 7.88 3.86
C MET A 206 -15.98 7.99 2.53
N GLU A 207 -15.67 9.00 1.73
CA GLU A 207 -16.24 9.19 0.39
C GLU A 207 -15.85 8.02 -0.51
N LEU A 208 -14.56 7.64 -0.51
CA LEU A 208 -14.08 6.49 -1.26
C LEU A 208 -14.86 5.22 -0.87
N VAL A 209 -15.04 4.98 0.44
CA VAL A 209 -15.76 3.81 0.97
C VAL A 209 -17.26 3.82 0.68
N GLY A 210 -17.89 5.00 0.66
CA GLY A 210 -19.32 5.18 0.41
C GLY A 210 -19.69 5.32 -1.07
N SER A 211 -18.72 5.51 -1.96
CA SER A 211 -18.98 5.76 -3.38
C SER A 211 -19.42 4.48 -4.12
N LYS A 212 -20.44 4.60 -4.98
CA LYS A 212 -20.85 3.55 -5.93
C LYS A 212 -19.96 3.50 -7.19
N GLU A 213 -18.95 4.37 -7.28
CA GLU A 213 -18.14 4.59 -8.49
C GLU A 213 -17.07 3.52 -8.70
N ALA A 214 -16.73 2.74 -7.67
CA ALA A 214 -16.05 1.46 -7.85
C ALA A 214 -17.11 0.43 -8.28
N ALA A 215 -17.14 0.04 -9.55
CA ALA A 215 -18.05 -0.98 -10.09
C ALA A 215 -17.83 -2.42 -9.52
N MET A 216 -17.08 -2.54 -8.43
CA MET A 216 -16.86 -3.73 -7.62
C MET A 216 -17.40 -3.46 -6.21
N ASN A 217 -17.95 -4.48 -5.53
CA ASN A 217 -18.16 -4.36 -4.09
C ASN A 217 -16.80 -4.05 -3.47
N MET A 218 -16.64 -2.85 -2.92
CA MET A 218 -15.35 -2.40 -2.42
C MET A 218 -14.81 -3.27 -1.27
N GLN A 219 -15.69 -4.05 -0.64
CA GLN A 219 -15.37 -5.08 0.34
C GLN A 219 -14.53 -6.24 -0.23
N ASP A 220 -14.59 -6.47 -1.55
CA ASP A 220 -13.83 -7.51 -2.25
C ASP A 220 -12.45 -7.02 -2.71
N MET A 221 -12.13 -5.73 -2.53
CA MET A 221 -10.83 -5.18 -2.91
C MET A 221 -9.74 -5.57 -1.90
N GLU A 222 -8.60 -5.99 -2.44
CA GLU A 222 -7.39 -6.20 -1.64
C GLU A 222 -7.00 -4.91 -0.91
N GLY A 223 -6.73 -4.99 0.39
CA GLY A 223 -6.45 -3.82 1.25
C GLY A 223 -7.66 -3.17 1.92
N TYR A 224 -8.91 -3.57 1.61
CA TYR A 224 -10.11 -3.02 2.26
C TYR A 224 -10.07 -3.16 3.79
N LYS A 225 -9.67 -4.34 4.29
CA LYS A 225 -9.56 -4.58 5.73
C LYS A 225 -8.56 -3.65 6.39
N GLU A 226 -7.40 -3.43 5.78
CA GLU A 226 -6.37 -2.54 6.32
C GLU A 226 -6.87 -1.10 6.40
N LEU A 227 -7.59 -0.64 5.37
CA LEU A 227 -8.26 0.65 5.39
C LEU A 227 -9.26 0.75 6.54
N MET A 228 -10.10 -0.26 6.73
CA MET A 228 -11.09 -0.29 7.83
C MET A 228 -10.42 -0.30 9.20
N ASP A 229 -9.38 -1.10 9.40
CA ASP A 229 -8.62 -1.14 10.65
C ASP A 229 -8.02 0.24 10.96
N LYS A 230 -7.45 0.91 9.95
CA LYS A 230 -6.90 2.26 10.06
C LYS A 230 -7.95 3.31 10.40
N MET A 231 -9.16 3.21 9.84
CA MET A 231 -10.28 4.09 10.20
C MET A 231 -10.76 3.84 11.63
N LEU A 232 -10.86 2.57 12.05
CA LEU A 232 -11.28 2.20 13.40
C LEU A 232 -10.29 2.68 14.46
N ASP A 233 -8.99 2.68 14.16
CA ASP A 233 -7.95 3.17 15.08
C ASP A 233 -8.06 4.66 15.40
N THR A 234 -8.79 5.45 14.60
CA THR A 234 -9.08 6.86 14.92
C THR A 234 -10.15 7.03 16.00
N LEU A 235 -10.96 6.00 16.25
CA LEU A 235 -12.08 6.07 17.17
C LEU A 235 -11.65 5.61 18.59
N PRO A 236 -12.02 6.34 19.65
CA PRO A 236 -11.90 5.86 21.02
C PRO A 236 -12.57 4.49 21.20
N ALA A 237 -12.05 3.66 22.10
CA ALA A 237 -12.57 2.31 22.32
C ALA A 237 -14.06 2.33 22.71
N GLU A 238 -14.48 3.33 23.49
CA GLU A 238 -15.88 3.52 23.90
C GLU A 238 -16.80 3.74 22.70
N GLN A 239 -16.34 4.50 21.69
CA GLN A 239 -17.10 4.75 20.46
C GLN A 239 -17.10 3.52 19.55
N ARG A 240 -15.98 2.80 19.45
CA ARG A 240 -15.91 1.54 18.69
C ARG A 240 -16.85 0.47 19.22
N LEU A 241 -17.03 0.41 20.55
CA LEU A 241 -17.89 -0.56 21.21
C LEU A 241 -19.31 -0.03 21.47
N ALA A 242 -19.61 1.20 21.06
CA ALA A 242 -20.94 1.79 21.21
C ALA A 242 -21.98 0.98 20.43
N GLY A 243 -23.11 0.69 21.06
CA GLY A 243 -24.16 -0.15 20.48
C GLY A 243 -23.93 -1.66 20.59
N LEU A 244 -22.75 -2.13 21.02
CA LEU A 244 -22.52 -3.55 21.33
C LEU A 244 -22.93 -3.87 22.78
N SER A 245 -23.63 -5.00 22.95
CA SER A 245 -23.89 -5.57 24.28
C SER A 245 -22.60 -6.10 24.93
N PRO A 246 -22.54 -6.24 26.27
CA PRO A 246 -21.36 -6.82 26.93
C PRO A 246 -20.94 -8.18 26.35
N GLU A 247 -21.89 -9.03 25.98
CA GLU A 247 -21.63 -10.35 25.39
C GLU A 247 -20.97 -10.23 24.01
N GLN A 248 -21.42 -9.29 23.18
CA GLN A 248 -20.83 -9.02 21.87
C GLN A 248 -19.42 -8.45 21.98
N ARG A 249 -19.16 -7.61 23.00
CA ARG A 249 -17.81 -7.05 23.26
C ARG A 249 -16.82 -8.13 23.69
N LEU A 250 -17.28 -9.15 24.40
CA LEU A 250 -16.45 -10.28 24.88
C LEU A 250 -16.43 -11.46 23.88
N ALA A 251 -17.14 -11.36 22.75
CA ALA A 251 -17.14 -12.39 21.72
C ALA A 251 -15.73 -12.54 21.12
N GLY A 252 -15.28 -13.79 20.91
CA GLY A 252 -13.94 -14.09 20.41
C GLY A 252 -12.83 -14.08 21.47
N LEU A 253 -13.07 -13.60 22.69
CA LEU A 253 -12.13 -13.73 23.82
C LEU A 253 -12.28 -15.10 24.50
N SER A 254 -11.15 -15.76 24.75
CA SER A 254 -11.06 -16.94 25.63
C SER A 254 -11.43 -16.58 27.08
N PRO A 255 -11.88 -17.55 27.90
CA PRO A 255 -12.19 -17.31 29.32
C PRO A 255 -11.06 -16.60 30.08
N GLU A 256 -9.81 -16.97 29.82
CA GLU A 256 -8.62 -16.38 30.44
C GLU A 256 -8.46 -14.91 30.05
N GLN A 257 -8.67 -14.56 28.77
CA GLN A 257 -8.62 -13.18 28.29
C GLN A 257 -9.74 -12.31 28.84
N ARG A 258 -10.92 -12.88 29.14
CA ARG A 258 -12.04 -12.15 29.76
C ARG A 258 -11.77 -11.80 31.22
N LEU A 259 -10.98 -12.63 31.91
CA LEU A 259 -10.56 -12.39 33.30
C LEU A 259 -9.27 -11.56 33.39
N ALA A 260 -8.55 -11.39 32.28
CA ALA A 260 -7.36 -10.56 32.22
C ALA A 260 -7.68 -9.11 32.59
N GLY A 261 -6.92 -8.56 33.54
CA GLY A 261 -7.14 -7.21 34.07
C GLY A 261 -8.07 -7.13 35.28
N LEU A 262 -8.76 -8.22 35.65
CA LEU A 262 -9.42 -8.32 36.96
C LEU A 262 -8.40 -8.77 38.02
N ASP A 263 -8.35 -8.07 39.15
CA ASP A 263 -7.59 -8.52 40.31
C ASP A 263 -8.26 -9.72 41.01
N ARG A 264 -7.59 -10.26 42.03
CA ARG A 264 -8.08 -11.43 42.78
C ARG A 264 -9.44 -11.18 43.45
N ASP A 265 -9.67 -9.95 43.89
CA ASP A 265 -10.89 -9.57 44.60
C ASP A 265 -12.09 -9.56 43.65
N HIS A 266 -11.93 -8.93 42.48
CA HIS A 266 -12.95 -8.89 41.44
C HIS A 266 -13.22 -10.27 40.84
N GLN A 267 -12.19 -11.09 40.67
CA GLN A 267 -12.36 -12.48 40.25
C GLN A 267 -13.15 -13.30 41.27
N ALA A 268 -12.86 -13.15 42.57
CA ALA A 268 -13.59 -13.83 43.64
C ALA A 268 -15.07 -13.41 43.68
N LEU A 269 -15.37 -12.12 43.46
CA LEU A 269 -16.75 -11.64 43.37
C LEU A 269 -17.52 -12.23 42.18
N ALA A 270 -16.84 -12.56 41.08
CA ALA A 270 -17.48 -13.18 39.91
C ALA A 270 -17.82 -14.67 40.11
N LEU A 271 -17.25 -15.33 41.13
CA LEU A 271 -17.48 -16.76 41.35
C LEU A 271 -18.91 -17.04 41.83
N PRO A 272 -19.51 -18.16 41.39
CA PRO A 272 -20.79 -18.64 41.94
C PRO A 272 -20.61 -19.13 43.37
N VAL A 273 -21.70 -19.09 44.15
CA VAL A 273 -21.67 -19.36 45.60
C VAL A 273 -21.17 -20.78 45.90
N GLU A 274 -21.51 -21.74 45.04
CA GLU A 274 -21.12 -23.14 45.14
C GLU A 274 -19.60 -23.30 45.09
N VAL A 275 -18.94 -22.52 44.23
CA VAL A 275 -17.48 -22.51 44.10
C VAL A 275 -16.85 -21.77 45.28
N LEU A 276 -17.44 -20.65 45.71
CA LEU A 276 -16.98 -19.90 46.88
C LEU A 276 -16.94 -20.75 48.16
N ARG A 277 -17.89 -21.69 48.34
CA ARG A 277 -17.92 -22.64 49.47
C ARG A 277 -16.75 -23.62 49.49
N LEU A 278 -16.13 -23.86 48.34
CA LEU A 278 -15.01 -24.80 48.19
C LEU A 278 -13.66 -24.12 48.39
N LEU A 279 -13.62 -22.78 48.43
CA LEU A 279 -12.38 -22.03 48.64
C LEU A 279 -11.94 -22.12 50.12
N PRO A 280 -10.62 -22.22 50.39
CA PRO A 280 -10.12 -22.20 51.75
C PRO A 280 -10.42 -20.87 52.47
N GLU A 281 -10.76 -20.93 53.75
CA GLU A 281 -11.01 -19.72 54.56
C GLU A 281 -9.78 -18.79 54.61
N THR A 282 -8.58 -19.36 54.51
CA THR A 282 -7.33 -18.60 54.42
C THR A 282 -7.21 -17.79 53.13
N TYR A 283 -7.83 -18.26 52.04
CA TYR A 283 -7.91 -17.50 50.79
C TYR A 283 -8.91 -16.35 50.92
N LEU A 284 -10.09 -16.59 51.51
CA LEU A 284 -11.11 -15.56 51.69
C LEU A 284 -10.60 -14.39 52.56
N ARG A 285 -9.87 -14.69 53.63
CA ARG A 285 -9.21 -13.68 54.49
C ARG A 285 -8.02 -12.96 53.85
N SER A 286 -7.54 -13.45 52.70
CA SER A 286 -6.46 -12.79 51.95
C SER A 286 -6.97 -11.74 50.97
N LEU A 287 -8.29 -11.69 50.74
CA LEU A 287 -8.97 -10.66 49.95
C LEU A 287 -9.09 -9.36 50.77
N SER A 288 -9.44 -8.25 50.11
CA SER A 288 -9.72 -7.02 50.85
C SER A 288 -10.90 -7.19 51.83
N PRO A 289 -10.92 -6.43 52.95
CA PRO A 289 -11.97 -6.55 53.96
C PRO A 289 -13.39 -6.34 53.42
N GLU A 290 -13.53 -5.47 52.41
CA GLU A 290 -14.81 -5.18 51.76
C GLU A 290 -15.33 -6.37 50.94
N VAL A 291 -14.44 -7.01 50.18
CA VAL A 291 -14.76 -8.17 49.35
C VAL A 291 -15.01 -9.42 50.19
N GLU A 292 -14.19 -9.64 51.23
CA GLU A 292 -14.40 -10.72 52.20
C GLU A 292 -15.79 -10.62 52.85
N ALA A 293 -16.16 -9.43 53.34
CA ALA A 293 -17.46 -9.19 53.96
C ALA A 293 -18.63 -9.46 53.00
N GLU A 294 -18.51 -9.03 51.74
CA GLU A 294 -19.50 -9.24 50.68
C GLU A 294 -19.66 -10.73 50.32
N ILE A 295 -18.55 -11.47 50.21
CA ILE A 295 -18.58 -12.92 49.96
C ILE A 295 -19.25 -13.65 51.13
N HIS A 296 -18.91 -13.33 52.38
CA HIS A 296 -19.59 -13.92 53.55
C HIS A 296 -21.07 -13.56 53.63
N ARG A 297 -21.47 -12.38 53.14
CA ARG A 297 -22.88 -12.00 53.01
C ARG A 297 -23.60 -12.91 52.01
N ARG A 298 -23.03 -13.11 50.82
CA ARG A 298 -23.57 -14.00 49.77
C ARG A 298 -23.68 -15.45 50.25
N LEU A 299 -22.66 -15.97 50.94
CA LEU A 299 -22.64 -17.32 51.50
C LEU A 299 -23.75 -17.54 52.54
N ARG A 300 -23.98 -16.54 53.42
CA ARG A 300 -25.06 -16.58 54.44
C ARG A 300 -26.46 -16.51 53.82
N GLN A 301 -26.63 -15.74 52.75
CA GLN A 301 -27.93 -15.58 52.08
C GLN A 301 -28.35 -16.82 51.29
N SER A 302 -27.39 -17.56 50.72
CA SER A 302 -27.64 -18.83 50.02
C SER A 302 -27.71 -20.06 50.95
N GLY A 303 -27.50 -19.87 52.26
CA GLY A 303 -27.68 -20.90 53.28
C GLY A 303 -29.09 -20.96 53.88
N ARG A 304 -30.01 -20.11 53.40
CA ARG A 304 -31.46 -20.18 53.63
C ARG A 304 -32.16 -20.71 52.39
#